data_AF-A0A9P3JE53-F1
#
_entry.id   AF-A0A9P3JE53-F1
#
_cell.length_a   1.000
_cell.length_b   1.000
_cell.length_c   1.000
_cell.angle_alpha   90.00
_cell.angle_beta   90.00
_cell.angle_gamma   90.00
#
_symmetry.space_group_name_H-M   'P 1'
#
loop_
_entity.id
_entity.type
_entity.pdbx_description
1 polymer ?
#
loop_
_entity_poly.entity_id
_entity_poly.type
_entity_poly.pdbx_seq_one_letter_code
_entity_poly.pdbx_strand_id
1 'polypeptide(L)'
;MPPPATTAPSHSSAFGPPTSAPASRPSRRAKRGEFGRRIGLIGACVFLLLWLATWLHDDSDASFRESGHVVTQSDDGDGDVTVASTTPHSPPRFVLYRMIGNDIPPLQCAGQLYENTLYALQHEPRRLAGCRRVWVVNNVVNETAERRVVRALKAHGYGDEDIIVRRVNYTHVAQLPHDKWGAAVAAQNEARNSMLEHGRAAGARWILPWDGNQFVTREAWHRIVAAADRYEAQGIRVFKVAMVKVQSLQQRAWLNASSLFRHICPHAPGQWESQMAFRNDSSHHFKQGVAYGKANKLEALIRICGSGCYWHWPELLKALHLLQKPPSWAPCREFFADTGECGCQAVIGRDYHERKVSVRTALQCGYSVRLWYYPCPGVDIERAFRSTAYRTELRAQGRELFQEQIRAAMARQGVVPAMGKADDGEL
;
A
#
# COMPACT_ATOMS: atom_id res chain seq x y z
N MET A 1 -27.34 60.74 31.25
CA MET A 1 -26.70 61.16 32.52
C MET A 1 -25.70 60.08 32.95
N PRO A 2 -24.49 60.44 33.37
CA PRO A 2 -23.46 59.56 33.99
C PRO A 2 -23.55 59.66 35.54
N PRO A 3 -22.53 59.31 36.38
CA PRO A 3 -21.64 58.13 36.60
C PRO A 3 -21.72 57.71 38.12
N PRO A 4 -20.67 57.30 38.92
CA PRO A 4 -19.28 56.88 38.68
C PRO A 4 -18.72 55.70 39.53
N ALA A 5 -17.44 55.39 39.24
CA ALA A 5 -16.46 54.55 39.94
C ALA A 5 -15.57 55.34 40.94
N THR A 6 -14.81 54.64 41.80
CA THR A 6 -13.70 55.16 42.66
C THR A 6 -12.69 54.02 42.91
N THR A 7 -11.45 54.05 42.38
CA THR A 7 -10.16 54.70 42.78
C THR A 7 -9.21 53.83 43.63
N ALA A 8 -7.96 53.75 43.15
CA ALA A 8 -6.75 53.18 43.78
C ALA A 8 -6.21 54.05 44.95
N PRO A 9 -5.10 53.69 45.65
CA PRO A 9 -3.75 54.00 45.12
C PRO A 9 -2.59 53.03 45.54
N SER A 10 -1.43 53.29 44.93
CA SER A 10 -0.09 52.70 45.09
C SER A 10 0.83 53.52 46.02
N HIS A 11 1.93 52.92 46.56
CA HIS A 11 3.33 53.42 46.74
C HIS A 11 4.08 52.57 47.80
N SER A 12 5.16 51.83 47.46
CA SER A 12 6.62 52.12 47.65
C SER A 12 6.99 52.58 49.09
N SER A 13 8.01 52.11 49.83
CA SER A 13 9.38 51.68 49.49
C SER A 13 10.17 51.27 50.77
N ALA A 14 11.13 50.34 50.60
CA ALA A 14 12.51 50.33 51.13
C ALA A 14 12.88 50.09 52.63
N PHE A 15 14.08 49.49 52.76
CA PHE A 15 15.02 49.33 53.90
C PHE A 15 14.90 48.12 54.85
N GLY A 16 15.90 47.21 54.78
CA GLY A 16 16.30 46.28 55.85
C GLY A 16 17.40 46.89 56.75
N PRO A 17 18.34 46.13 57.36
CA PRO A 17 18.42 44.73 57.86
C PRO A 17 18.52 44.78 59.44
N PRO A 18 19.09 43.85 60.27
CA PRO A 18 19.98 42.71 59.97
C PRO A 18 19.91 41.43 60.88
N THR A 19 20.81 40.50 60.53
CA THR A 19 21.60 39.58 61.39
C THR A 19 21.09 38.23 61.91
N SER A 20 21.90 37.23 61.54
CA SER A 20 22.43 36.07 62.30
C SER A 20 21.62 34.78 62.45
N ALA A 21 22.32 33.71 62.07
CA ALA A 21 21.96 32.29 62.03
C ALA A 21 21.86 31.62 63.42
N PRO A 22 21.41 30.35 63.49
CA PRO A 22 22.43 29.29 63.49
C PRO A 22 22.12 28.08 62.59
N ALA A 23 23.19 27.34 62.30
CA ALA A 23 23.29 26.23 61.36
C ALA A 23 22.48 24.99 61.75
N SER A 24 21.89 24.32 60.74
CA SER A 24 21.42 22.94 60.84
C SER A 24 21.96 22.08 59.68
N ARG A 25 22.31 20.84 60.03
CA ARG A 25 23.07 19.86 59.23
C ARG A 25 22.33 19.42 57.94
N PRO A 26 23.03 19.20 56.81
CA PRO A 26 22.40 18.75 55.57
C PRO A 26 21.96 17.29 55.63
N SER A 27 20.73 17.04 55.17
CA SER A 27 20.07 15.74 55.13
C SER A 27 20.67 14.80 54.07
N ARG A 28 20.65 13.49 54.36
CA ARG A 28 21.16 12.37 53.54
C ARG A 28 20.49 12.21 52.15
N ARG A 29 19.65 13.14 51.70
CA ARG A 29 18.86 13.02 50.46
C ARG A 29 19.58 13.51 49.20
N ALA A 30 20.71 14.23 49.32
CA ALA A 30 21.46 14.76 48.18
C ALA A 30 22.44 13.76 47.51
N LYS A 31 22.80 12.64 48.16
CA LYS A 31 23.80 11.69 47.62
C LYS A 31 23.25 10.61 46.65
N ARG A 32 21.93 10.49 46.47
CA ARG A 32 21.33 9.54 45.51
C ARG A 32 21.22 10.08 44.07
N GLY A 33 21.29 11.41 43.88
CA GLY A 33 21.18 12.03 42.55
C GLY A 33 22.45 11.93 41.69
N GLU A 34 23.62 11.88 42.31
CA GLU A 34 24.90 11.91 41.59
C GLU A 34 25.34 10.50 41.13
N PHE A 35 25.00 9.45 41.90
CA PHE A 35 25.31 8.06 41.54
C PHE A 35 24.53 7.58 40.30
N GLY A 36 23.26 7.99 40.17
CA GLY A 36 22.43 7.68 39.00
C GLY A 36 22.91 8.33 37.70
N ARG A 37 23.48 9.55 37.79
CA ARG A 37 24.04 10.24 36.61
C ARG A 37 25.34 9.60 36.11
N ARG A 38 26.16 9.04 37.02
CA ARG A 38 27.41 8.34 36.64
C ARG A 38 27.13 6.97 36.00
N ILE A 39 26.12 6.23 36.46
CA ILE A 39 25.70 4.96 35.82
C ILE A 39 25.11 5.21 34.43
N GLY A 40 24.31 6.27 34.25
CA GLY A 40 23.76 6.65 32.95
C GLY A 40 24.83 6.99 31.90
N LEU A 41 25.89 7.69 32.32
CA LEU A 41 27.00 8.06 31.42
C LEU A 41 27.86 6.85 31.03
N ILE A 42 28.15 5.95 31.98
CA ILE A 42 28.89 4.71 31.70
C ILE A 42 28.07 3.80 30.77
N GLY A 43 26.75 3.68 31.00
CA GLY A 43 25.86 2.93 30.10
C GLY A 43 25.82 3.49 28.68
N ALA A 44 25.79 4.81 28.53
CA ALA A 44 25.84 5.48 27.22
C ALA A 44 27.19 5.27 26.51
N CYS A 45 28.31 5.35 27.23
CA CYS A 45 29.64 5.08 26.67
C CYS A 45 29.82 3.61 26.26
N VAL A 46 29.34 2.65 27.05
CA VAL A 46 29.38 1.22 26.69
C VAL A 46 28.50 0.94 25.47
N PHE A 47 27.33 1.56 25.37
CA PHE A 47 26.46 1.42 24.20
C PHE A 47 27.10 2.01 22.94
N LEU A 48 27.75 3.19 23.05
CA LEU A 48 28.46 3.82 21.94
C LEU A 48 29.67 3.00 21.49
N LEU A 49 30.41 2.39 22.44
CA LEU A 49 31.55 1.52 22.15
C LEU A 49 31.13 0.19 21.54
N LEU A 50 30.02 -0.41 21.97
CA LEU A 50 29.46 -1.62 21.35
C LEU A 50 28.88 -1.33 19.95
N TRP A 51 28.31 -0.15 19.75
CA TRP A 51 27.84 0.32 18.45
C TRP A 51 29.01 0.61 17.49
N LEU A 52 30.09 1.23 17.97
CA LEU A 52 31.33 1.43 17.19
C LEU A 52 32.05 0.11 16.90
N ALA A 53 32.06 -0.84 17.84
CA ALA A 53 32.65 -2.16 17.63
C ALA A 53 31.86 -2.98 16.60
N THR A 54 30.53 -2.87 16.56
CA THR A 54 29.71 -3.51 15.51
C THR A 54 29.87 -2.82 14.16
N TRP A 55 30.03 -1.49 14.14
CA TRP A 55 30.32 -0.75 12.91
C TRP A 55 31.72 -1.03 12.35
N LEU A 56 32.73 -1.21 13.20
CA LEU A 56 34.10 -1.55 12.78
C LEU A 56 34.29 -3.04 12.43
N HIS A 57 33.38 -3.93 12.84
CA HIS A 57 33.48 -5.36 12.53
C HIS A 57 32.67 -5.78 11.29
N ASP A 58 31.82 -4.90 10.75
CA ASP A 58 31.02 -5.15 9.53
C ASP A 58 31.80 -4.83 8.23
N ASP A 59 33.05 -4.34 8.35
CA ASP A 59 33.92 -3.96 7.22
C ASP A 59 35.01 -5.01 6.88
N SER A 60 34.99 -6.17 7.55
CA SER A 60 36.05 -7.20 7.38
C SER A 60 35.66 -8.52 6.71
N ASP A 61 34.44 -8.67 6.19
CA ASP A 61 34.01 -9.89 5.45
C ASP A 61 33.67 -9.66 3.98
N ALA A 62 34.37 -8.72 3.33
CA ALA A 62 34.48 -8.65 1.88
C ALA A 62 35.70 -9.46 1.40
N SER A 63 35.63 -10.79 1.52
CA SER A 63 36.56 -11.70 0.82
C SER A 63 35.86 -12.96 0.31
N PHE A 64 34.81 -12.78 -0.48
CA PHE A 64 34.33 -13.84 -1.35
C PHE A 64 35.11 -13.81 -2.66
N ARG A 65 35.94 -14.85 -2.86
CA ARG A 65 36.80 -15.07 -4.02
C ARG A 65 36.01 -14.99 -5.34
N GLU A 66 36.30 -13.96 -6.12
CA GLU A 66 36.11 -13.95 -7.57
C GLU A 66 37.15 -14.87 -8.21
N SER A 67 36.69 -15.96 -8.82
CA SER A 67 37.36 -16.51 -10.00
C SER A 67 36.87 -15.70 -11.20
N GLY A 68 37.78 -14.92 -11.77
CA GLY A 68 37.51 -13.93 -12.80
C GLY A 68 36.87 -14.47 -14.07
N HIS A 69 35.88 -13.71 -14.54
CA HIS A 69 35.83 -13.28 -15.93
C HIS A 69 35.37 -11.81 -15.92
N VAL A 70 36.36 -10.91 -16.00
CA VAL A 70 36.15 -9.49 -16.17
C VAL A 70 35.59 -9.28 -17.58
N VAL A 71 34.28 -9.04 -17.68
CA VAL A 71 33.70 -8.33 -18.81
C VAL A 71 33.50 -6.90 -18.34
N THR A 72 34.38 -6.01 -18.79
CA THR A 72 34.15 -4.56 -18.71
C THR A 72 32.94 -4.23 -19.57
N GLN A 73 31.76 -4.05 -18.95
CA GLN A 73 30.63 -3.43 -19.62
C GLN A 73 30.61 -1.95 -19.24
N SER A 74 30.97 -1.14 -20.22
CA SER A 74 30.75 0.29 -20.27
C SER A 74 29.26 0.61 -20.11
N ASP A 75 28.96 1.48 -19.16
CA ASP A 75 27.83 2.40 -19.28
C ASP A 75 27.94 3.16 -20.61
N ASP A 76 26.80 3.48 -21.22
CA ASP A 76 26.61 4.06 -22.56
C ASP A 76 26.50 3.03 -23.70
N GLY A 77 25.29 2.48 -23.85
CA GLY A 77 24.93 1.66 -24.98
C GLY A 77 23.46 1.25 -24.91
N ASP A 78 22.61 2.07 -25.50
CA ASP A 78 21.28 1.70 -25.99
C ASP A 78 21.49 0.66 -27.13
N GLY A 79 21.94 -0.52 -26.73
CA GLY A 79 22.07 -1.69 -27.57
C GLY A 79 20.68 -2.16 -27.90
N ASP A 80 20.11 -1.53 -28.92
CA ASP A 80 19.06 -2.07 -29.76
C ASP A 80 19.51 -3.45 -30.20
N VAL A 81 19.20 -4.45 -29.38
CA VAL A 81 19.01 -5.80 -29.87
C VAL A 81 17.91 -5.63 -30.90
N THR A 82 18.33 -5.58 -32.16
CA THR A 82 17.49 -5.73 -33.33
C THR A 82 16.71 -7.02 -33.10
N VAL A 83 15.53 -6.87 -32.49
CA VAL A 83 14.56 -7.93 -32.35
C VAL A 83 14.11 -8.15 -33.77
N ALA A 84 14.70 -9.19 -34.38
CA ALA A 84 14.22 -9.79 -35.60
C ALA A 84 12.70 -9.79 -35.59
N SER A 85 12.13 -9.30 -36.68
CA SER A 85 10.70 -9.13 -36.89
C SER A 85 9.91 -10.27 -36.26
N THR A 86 9.02 -9.92 -35.35
CA THR A 86 8.08 -10.83 -34.69
C THR A 86 7.37 -11.68 -35.73
N THR A 87 7.71 -12.97 -35.76
CA THR A 87 6.85 -14.03 -36.26
C THR A 87 5.51 -14.03 -35.51
N PRO A 88 4.46 -14.68 -36.05
CA PRO A 88 3.12 -14.66 -35.46
C PRO A 88 3.11 -15.25 -34.03
N HIS A 89 3.09 -14.33 -33.06
CA HIS A 89 2.43 -14.37 -31.76
C HIS A 89 2.42 -15.71 -31.01
N SER A 90 3.57 -16.10 -30.45
CA SER A 90 3.52 -16.94 -29.25
C SER A 90 2.74 -16.19 -28.16
N PRO A 91 1.81 -16.86 -27.44
CA PRO A 91 1.03 -16.20 -26.40
C PRO A 91 1.95 -15.64 -25.31
N PRO A 92 1.60 -14.50 -24.70
CA PRO A 92 2.44 -13.87 -23.68
C PRO A 92 2.59 -14.81 -22.47
N ARG A 93 3.80 -14.95 -21.94
CA ARG A 93 4.00 -15.74 -20.72
C ARG A 93 3.29 -15.09 -19.53
N PHE A 94 3.36 -13.77 -19.42
CA PHE A 94 2.66 -13.00 -18.39
C PHE A 94 1.80 -11.91 -19.03
N VAL A 95 0.61 -11.70 -18.47
CA VAL A 95 -0.14 -10.45 -18.69
C VAL A 95 -0.34 -9.77 -17.35
N LEU A 96 0.24 -8.58 -17.22
CA LEU A 96 0.09 -7.70 -16.07
C LEU A 96 -0.97 -6.66 -16.35
N TYR A 97 -2.09 -6.75 -15.64
CA TYR A 97 -3.13 -5.75 -15.70
C TYR A 97 -2.91 -4.64 -14.67
N ARG A 98 -3.23 -3.41 -15.06
CA ARG A 98 -3.20 -2.22 -14.21
C ARG A 98 -4.57 -1.56 -14.20
N MET A 99 -5.35 -1.81 -13.15
CA MET A 99 -6.70 -1.26 -12.99
C MET A 99 -6.69 0.16 -12.43
N ILE A 100 -6.93 1.16 -13.26
CA ILE A 100 -7.09 2.56 -12.85
C ILE A 100 -8.58 2.81 -12.54
N GLY A 101 -8.89 3.26 -11.33
CA GLY A 101 -10.25 3.54 -10.89
C GLY A 101 -10.54 5.04 -10.75
N ASN A 102 -11.58 5.35 -9.98
CA ASN A 102 -11.89 6.72 -9.56
C ASN A 102 -10.96 7.15 -8.42
N ASP A 103 -10.62 8.44 -8.35
CA ASP A 103 -10.10 9.00 -7.10
C ASP A 103 -11.19 8.86 -6.04
N ILE A 104 -10.86 8.26 -4.89
CA ILE A 104 -11.79 8.06 -3.78
C ILE A 104 -11.39 8.95 -2.60
N PRO A 105 -11.94 10.17 -2.51
CA PRO A 105 -11.75 11.00 -1.33
C PRO A 105 -12.19 10.28 -0.06
N PRO A 106 -11.55 10.56 1.08
CA PRO A 106 -10.31 11.31 1.26
C PRO A 106 -9.07 10.42 1.19
N LEU A 107 -9.24 9.13 0.85
CA LEU A 107 -8.11 8.22 0.64
C LEU A 107 -7.26 8.66 -0.54
N GLN A 108 -7.88 9.28 -1.53
CA GLN A 108 -7.24 9.78 -2.73
C GLN A 108 -7.80 11.14 -3.12
N CYS A 109 -6.95 11.96 -3.70
CA CYS A 109 -7.31 13.32 -4.09
C CYS A 109 -7.58 13.41 -5.57
N ALA A 110 -8.33 14.43 -5.96
CA ALA A 110 -8.58 14.69 -7.35
C ALA A 110 -7.26 14.77 -8.12
N GLY A 111 -7.12 13.91 -9.13
CA GLY A 111 -5.92 13.80 -9.98
C GLY A 111 -4.84 12.85 -9.46
N GLN A 112 -4.95 12.32 -8.24
CA GLN A 112 -3.87 11.52 -7.65
C GLN A 112 -3.63 10.20 -8.40
N LEU A 113 -4.68 9.52 -8.85
CA LEU A 113 -4.50 8.31 -9.67
C LEU A 113 -3.81 8.62 -11.00
N TYR A 114 -4.07 9.80 -11.59
CA TYR A 114 -3.38 10.23 -12.80
C TYR A 114 -1.89 10.48 -12.53
N GLU A 115 -1.55 11.20 -11.47
CA GLU A 115 -0.14 11.46 -11.11
C GLU A 115 0.62 10.17 -10.80
N ASN A 116 -0.01 9.23 -10.09
CA ASN A 116 0.58 7.93 -9.82
C ASN A 116 0.74 7.09 -11.10
N THR A 117 -0.23 7.17 -12.03
CA THR A 117 -0.12 6.53 -13.34
C THR A 117 1.04 7.11 -14.15
N LEU A 118 1.16 8.44 -14.22
CA LEU A 118 2.29 9.09 -14.89
C LEU A 118 3.63 8.69 -14.30
N TYR A 119 3.72 8.65 -12.96
CA TYR A 119 4.95 8.24 -12.29
C TYR A 119 5.37 6.82 -12.69
N ALA A 120 4.42 5.88 -12.72
CA ALA A 120 4.68 4.52 -13.18
C ALA A 120 5.12 4.50 -14.66
N LEU A 121 4.45 5.24 -15.54
CA LEU A 121 4.81 5.33 -16.96
C LEU A 121 6.22 5.88 -17.20
N GLN A 122 6.66 6.84 -16.39
CA GLN A 122 7.95 7.52 -16.53
C GLN A 122 9.11 6.75 -15.90
N HIS A 123 8.85 5.98 -14.84
CA HIS A 123 9.91 5.46 -13.99
C HIS A 123 9.91 3.94 -13.82
N GLU A 124 8.84 3.21 -14.14
CA GLU A 124 8.91 1.74 -14.22
C GLU A 124 9.82 1.29 -15.39
N PRO A 125 10.32 0.04 -15.38
CA PRO A 125 10.99 -0.51 -16.55
C PRO A 125 10.09 -0.39 -17.80
N ARG A 126 10.66 0.08 -18.92
CA ARG A 126 9.94 0.19 -20.21
C ARG A 126 9.43 -1.18 -20.71
N ARG A 127 10.13 -2.26 -20.39
CA ARG A 127 9.71 -3.64 -20.67
C ARG A 127 9.95 -4.52 -19.46
N LEU A 128 9.01 -5.41 -19.20
CA LEU A 128 9.14 -6.50 -18.24
C LEU A 128 9.28 -7.80 -19.06
N ALA A 129 10.36 -8.55 -18.87
CA ALA A 129 10.67 -9.71 -19.71
C ALA A 129 9.51 -10.74 -19.71
N GLY A 130 9.10 -11.18 -20.91
CA GLY A 130 8.01 -12.14 -21.09
C GLY A 130 6.62 -11.61 -20.69
N CYS A 131 6.47 -10.31 -20.47
CA CYS A 131 5.26 -9.71 -19.93
C CYS A 131 4.64 -8.69 -20.89
N ARG A 132 3.36 -8.86 -21.18
CA ARG A 132 2.52 -7.84 -21.77
C ARG A 132 1.84 -7.05 -20.65
N ARG A 133 1.85 -5.71 -20.74
CA ARG A 133 1.12 -4.84 -19.82
C ARG A 133 -0.17 -4.38 -20.48
N VAL A 134 -1.29 -4.51 -19.76
CA VAL A 134 -2.61 -4.05 -20.20
C VAL A 134 -3.19 -3.12 -19.14
N TRP A 135 -3.65 -1.94 -19.54
CA TRP A 135 -4.24 -0.96 -18.66
C TRP A 135 -5.75 -1.06 -18.72
N VAL A 136 -6.40 -1.12 -17.56
CA VAL A 136 -7.87 -1.14 -17.48
C VAL A 136 -8.31 0.16 -16.83
N VAL A 137 -8.86 1.07 -17.62
CA VAL A 137 -9.48 2.30 -17.13
C VAL A 137 -10.92 1.97 -16.74
N ASN A 138 -11.11 1.75 -15.44
CA ASN A 138 -12.27 1.09 -14.89
C ASN A 138 -13.27 2.09 -14.30
N ASN A 139 -14.38 2.31 -15.02
CA ASN A 139 -15.56 3.00 -14.53
C ASN A 139 -15.27 4.40 -13.97
N VAL A 140 -14.36 5.14 -14.61
CA VAL A 140 -13.98 6.49 -14.18
C VAL A 140 -15.13 7.45 -14.49
N VAL A 141 -15.75 8.00 -13.45
CA VAL A 141 -16.94 8.88 -13.51
C VAL A 141 -16.59 10.24 -14.11
N ASN A 142 -15.40 10.76 -13.81
CA ASN A 142 -14.92 12.00 -14.40
C ASN A 142 -14.31 11.72 -15.79
N GLU A 143 -15.09 11.97 -16.84
CA GLU A 143 -14.66 11.74 -18.22
C GLU A 143 -13.40 12.52 -18.62
N THR A 144 -13.19 13.71 -18.05
CA THR A 144 -11.98 14.50 -18.32
C THR A 144 -10.75 13.80 -17.71
N ALA A 145 -10.87 13.28 -16.49
CA ALA A 145 -9.81 12.48 -15.88
C ALA A 145 -9.54 11.19 -16.67
N GLU A 146 -10.59 10.50 -17.10
CA GLU A 146 -10.49 9.30 -17.94
C GLU A 146 -9.75 9.59 -19.26
N ARG A 147 -10.17 10.61 -20.02
CA ARG A 147 -9.52 11.02 -21.26
C ARG A 147 -8.06 11.41 -21.04
N ARG A 148 -7.75 12.07 -19.92
CA ARG A 148 -6.38 12.46 -19.55
C ARG A 148 -5.50 11.22 -19.32
N VAL A 149 -6.00 10.22 -18.59
CA VAL A 149 -5.32 8.93 -18.38
C VAL A 149 -5.09 8.21 -19.71
N VAL A 150 -6.14 8.03 -20.53
CA VAL A 150 -6.02 7.33 -21.82
C VAL A 150 -5.02 8.03 -22.74
N ARG A 151 -5.05 9.37 -22.82
CA ARG A 151 -4.08 10.14 -23.60
C ARG A 151 -2.66 9.93 -23.10
N ALA A 152 -2.44 9.94 -21.78
CA ALA A 152 -1.13 9.70 -21.21
C ALA A 152 -0.60 8.29 -21.53
N LEU A 153 -1.47 7.27 -21.47
CA LEU A 153 -1.11 5.90 -21.87
C LEU A 153 -0.70 5.84 -23.34
N LYS A 154 -1.50 6.41 -24.25
CA LYS A 154 -1.18 6.45 -25.69
C LYS A 154 0.12 7.20 -25.97
N ALA A 155 0.35 8.33 -25.30
CA ALA A 155 1.58 9.11 -25.42
C ALA A 155 2.83 8.35 -24.95
N HIS A 156 2.68 7.31 -24.11
CA HIS A 156 3.76 6.42 -23.67
C HIS A 156 3.81 5.09 -24.46
N GLY A 157 3.16 5.04 -25.62
CA GLY A 157 3.29 3.93 -26.57
C GLY A 157 2.35 2.75 -26.35
N TYR A 158 1.32 2.88 -25.50
CA TYR A 158 0.29 1.84 -25.35
C TYR A 158 -0.78 1.98 -26.44
N GLY A 159 -0.98 0.91 -27.20
CA GLY A 159 -1.97 0.82 -28.27
C GLY A 159 -3.39 0.56 -27.76
N ASP A 160 -4.36 0.52 -28.68
CA ASP A 160 -5.77 0.25 -28.36
C ASP A 160 -5.96 -1.18 -27.80
N GLU A 161 -5.10 -2.12 -28.22
CA GLU A 161 -5.06 -3.49 -27.72
C GLU A 161 -4.56 -3.60 -26.27
N ASP A 162 -3.82 -2.60 -25.78
CA ASP A 162 -3.24 -2.56 -24.43
C ASP A 162 -4.05 -1.70 -23.46
N ILE A 163 -5.15 -1.08 -23.92
CA ILE A 163 -5.99 -0.19 -23.11
C ILE A 163 -7.45 -0.65 -23.19
N ILE A 164 -7.96 -1.16 -22.08
CA ILE A 164 -9.36 -1.55 -21.92
C ILE A 164 -10.09 -0.45 -21.15
N VAL A 165 -11.07 0.21 -21.77
CA VAL A 165 -11.91 1.21 -21.10
C VAL A 165 -13.25 0.57 -20.71
N ARG A 166 -13.52 0.49 -19.41
CA ARG A 166 -14.84 0.06 -18.89
C ARG A 166 -15.64 1.30 -18.51
N ARG A 167 -16.85 1.42 -19.06
CA ARG A 167 -17.77 2.52 -18.80
C ARG A 167 -18.81 2.11 -17.76
N VAL A 168 -19.21 3.07 -16.94
CA VAL A 168 -20.31 2.88 -15.98
C VAL A 168 -21.62 2.71 -16.75
N ASN A 169 -22.36 1.65 -16.44
CA ASN A 169 -23.76 1.51 -16.89
C ASN A 169 -24.67 2.28 -15.92
N TYR A 170 -24.88 3.57 -16.18
CA TYR A 170 -25.67 4.43 -15.30
C TYR A 170 -27.14 4.01 -15.21
N THR A 171 -27.72 3.41 -16.25
CA THR A 171 -29.09 2.87 -16.21
C THR A 171 -29.21 1.76 -15.17
N HIS A 172 -28.22 0.85 -15.09
CA HIS A 172 -28.19 -0.17 -14.05
C HIS A 172 -27.98 0.45 -12.67
N VAL A 173 -27.02 1.38 -12.52
CA VAL A 173 -26.74 2.02 -11.22
C VAL A 173 -27.97 2.77 -10.70
N ALA A 174 -28.74 3.43 -11.58
CA ALA A 174 -29.97 4.16 -11.25
C ALA A 174 -31.09 3.27 -10.70
N GLN A 175 -31.04 1.96 -10.95
CA GLN A 175 -32.00 0.97 -10.43
C GLN A 175 -31.59 0.43 -9.05
N LEU A 176 -30.36 0.71 -8.59
CA LEU A 176 -29.86 0.22 -7.32
C LEU A 176 -30.20 1.20 -6.19
N PRO A 177 -30.34 0.71 -4.94
CA PRO A 177 -30.38 1.55 -3.76
C PRO A 177 -29.15 2.48 -3.69
N HIS A 178 -29.36 3.71 -3.20
CA HIS A 178 -28.35 4.77 -3.22
C HIS A 178 -27.05 4.40 -2.49
N ASP A 179 -27.14 3.58 -1.42
CA ASP A 179 -25.99 3.08 -0.67
C ASP A 179 -25.13 2.07 -1.47
N LYS A 180 -25.65 1.51 -2.56
CA LYS A 180 -24.95 0.55 -3.44
C LYS A 180 -24.22 1.19 -4.60
N TRP A 181 -24.52 2.45 -4.94
CA TRP A 181 -23.97 3.11 -6.13
C TRP A 181 -22.44 3.09 -6.15
N GLY A 182 -21.80 3.43 -5.02
CA GLY A 182 -20.33 3.47 -4.96
C GLY A 182 -19.68 2.12 -5.24
N ALA A 183 -20.29 1.01 -4.78
CA ALA A 183 -19.80 -0.33 -5.07
C ALA A 183 -20.02 -0.72 -6.54
N ALA A 184 -21.20 -0.43 -7.08
CA ALA A 184 -21.55 -0.71 -8.47
C ALA A 184 -20.71 0.09 -9.48
N VAL A 185 -20.34 1.33 -9.14
CA VAL A 185 -19.43 2.14 -9.95
C VAL A 185 -17.99 1.65 -9.80
N ALA A 186 -17.52 1.38 -8.57
CA ALA A 186 -16.15 0.91 -8.37
C ALA A 186 -15.89 -0.45 -9.05
N ALA A 187 -16.84 -1.39 -8.99
CA ALA A 187 -16.88 -2.68 -9.69
C ALA A 187 -15.51 -3.38 -9.89
N GLN A 188 -14.71 -3.42 -8.81
CA GLN A 188 -13.31 -3.85 -8.92
C GLN A 188 -13.17 -5.34 -9.18
N ASN A 189 -14.03 -6.16 -8.58
CA ASN A 189 -13.94 -7.61 -8.74
C ASN A 189 -14.49 -8.04 -10.10
N GLU A 190 -15.49 -7.33 -10.63
CA GLU A 190 -15.96 -7.43 -12.01
C GLU A 190 -14.82 -7.09 -12.98
N ALA A 191 -14.07 -6.02 -12.71
CA ALA A 191 -12.91 -5.65 -13.52
C ALA A 191 -11.84 -6.76 -13.49
N ARG A 192 -11.50 -7.26 -12.30
CA ARG A 192 -10.52 -8.36 -12.14
C ARG A 192 -10.97 -9.63 -12.86
N ASN A 193 -12.26 -9.96 -12.81
CA ASN A 193 -12.80 -11.11 -13.54
C ASN A 193 -12.69 -10.91 -15.05
N SER A 194 -13.02 -9.72 -15.57
CA SER A 194 -12.82 -9.43 -17.01
C SER A 194 -11.34 -9.48 -17.42
N MET A 195 -10.41 -9.10 -16.54
CA MET A 195 -8.96 -9.24 -16.78
C MET A 195 -8.53 -10.71 -16.84
N LEU A 196 -9.08 -11.54 -15.95
CA LEU A 196 -8.85 -12.99 -15.98
C LEU A 196 -9.36 -13.57 -17.30
N GLU A 197 -10.60 -13.27 -17.69
CA GLU A 197 -11.19 -13.73 -18.95
C GLU A 197 -10.36 -13.27 -20.17
N HIS A 198 -10.03 -11.99 -20.25
CA HIS A 198 -9.21 -11.43 -21.33
C HIS A 198 -7.82 -12.08 -21.38
N GLY A 199 -7.18 -12.30 -20.21
CA GLY A 199 -5.87 -12.94 -20.14
C GLY A 199 -5.90 -14.39 -20.60
N ARG A 200 -6.94 -15.14 -20.22
CA ARG A 200 -7.15 -16.52 -20.64
C ARG A 200 -7.36 -16.60 -22.16
N ALA A 201 -8.23 -15.75 -22.70
CA ALA A 201 -8.51 -15.65 -24.13
C ALA A 201 -7.26 -15.28 -24.95
N ALA A 202 -6.38 -14.44 -24.41
CA ALA A 202 -5.10 -14.10 -25.02
C ALA A 202 -4.04 -15.22 -24.93
N GLY A 203 -4.37 -16.38 -24.33
CA GLY A 203 -3.46 -17.50 -24.16
C GLY A 203 -2.39 -17.28 -23.09
N ALA A 204 -2.51 -16.24 -22.25
CA ALA A 204 -1.48 -15.87 -21.29
C ALA A 204 -1.19 -17.01 -20.32
N ARG A 205 0.07 -17.37 -20.04
CA ARG A 205 0.36 -18.44 -19.07
C ARG A 205 -0.01 -18.02 -17.65
N TRP A 206 0.36 -16.80 -17.26
CA TRP A 206 0.10 -16.19 -15.97
C TRP A 206 -0.60 -14.84 -16.13
N ILE A 207 -1.64 -14.61 -15.32
CA ILE A 207 -2.52 -13.45 -15.37
C ILE A 207 -2.49 -12.73 -14.02
N LEU A 208 -2.14 -11.44 -14.03
CA LEU A 208 -1.89 -10.64 -12.84
C LEU A 208 -2.90 -9.46 -12.80
N PRO A 209 -4.13 -9.66 -12.27
CA PRO A 209 -5.20 -8.65 -12.27
C PRO A 209 -5.04 -7.61 -11.15
N TRP A 210 -4.03 -6.74 -11.27
CA TRP A 210 -3.61 -5.85 -10.19
C TRP A 210 -4.24 -4.47 -10.23
N ASP A 211 -4.16 -3.78 -9.10
CA ASP A 211 -4.54 -2.37 -8.98
C ASP A 211 -3.59 -1.48 -9.80
N GLY A 212 -4.08 -0.35 -10.30
CA GLY A 212 -3.33 0.56 -11.16
C GLY A 212 -2.27 1.38 -10.42
N ASN A 213 -2.36 1.47 -9.09
CA ASN A 213 -1.44 2.25 -8.26
C ASN A 213 -0.18 1.48 -7.84
N GLN A 214 0.19 0.47 -8.62
CA GLN A 214 1.33 -0.40 -8.35
C GLN A 214 2.52 0.00 -9.21
N PHE A 215 3.70 -0.05 -8.60
CA PHE A 215 4.99 0.12 -9.23
C PHE A 215 5.79 -1.19 -9.12
N VAL A 216 6.38 -1.64 -10.22
CA VAL A 216 7.18 -2.87 -10.30
C VAL A 216 8.59 -2.50 -10.78
N THR A 217 9.59 -2.78 -9.94
CA THR A 217 11.01 -2.64 -10.31
C THR A 217 11.48 -3.88 -11.08
N ARG A 218 12.66 -3.80 -11.71
CA ARG A 218 13.28 -4.94 -12.40
C ARG A 218 13.55 -6.10 -11.44
N GLU A 219 14.07 -5.81 -10.24
CA GLU A 219 14.28 -6.82 -9.19
C GLU A 219 12.96 -7.50 -8.80
N ALA A 220 11.91 -6.70 -8.56
CA ALA A 220 10.60 -7.19 -8.19
C ALA A 220 10.04 -8.14 -9.26
N TRP A 221 10.18 -7.78 -10.54
CA TRP A 221 9.73 -8.60 -11.66
C TRP A 221 10.51 -9.91 -11.77
N HIS A 222 11.85 -9.88 -11.66
CA HIS A 222 12.65 -11.11 -11.70
C HIS A 222 12.23 -12.10 -10.60
N ARG A 223 11.93 -11.60 -9.40
CA ARG A 223 11.43 -12.44 -8.30
C ARG A 223 10.04 -13.01 -8.58
N ILE A 224 9.13 -12.24 -9.19
CA ILE A 224 7.80 -12.71 -9.61
C ILE A 224 7.92 -13.84 -10.64
N VAL A 225 8.80 -13.67 -11.64
CA VAL A 225 9.04 -14.69 -12.68
C VAL A 225 9.59 -15.97 -12.06
N ALA A 226 10.61 -15.86 -11.20
CA ALA A 226 11.19 -17.02 -10.52
C ALA A 226 10.17 -17.73 -9.60
N ALA A 227 9.28 -16.97 -8.96
CA ALA A 227 8.20 -17.52 -8.15
C ALA A 227 7.19 -18.28 -9.01
N ALA A 228 6.79 -17.71 -10.15
CA ALA A 228 5.89 -18.36 -11.09
C ALA A 228 6.46 -19.69 -11.59
N ASP A 229 7.74 -19.75 -11.98
CA ASP A 229 8.41 -20.98 -12.42
C ASP A 229 8.40 -22.06 -11.32
N ARG A 230 8.77 -21.66 -10.10
CA ARG A 230 8.79 -22.57 -8.94
C ARG A 230 7.41 -23.15 -8.65
N TYR A 231 6.38 -22.30 -8.64
CA TYR A 231 5.01 -22.70 -8.34
C TYR A 231 4.38 -23.52 -9.45
N GLU A 232 4.70 -23.20 -10.69
CA GLU A 232 4.28 -23.97 -11.84
C GLU A 232 4.80 -25.41 -11.79
N ALA A 233 6.10 -25.58 -11.47
CA ALA A 233 6.72 -26.89 -11.27
C ALA A 233 6.07 -27.70 -10.13
N GLN A 234 5.47 -27.03 -9.15
CA GLN A 234 4.74 -27.63 -8.04
C GLN A 234 3.24 -27.85 -8.35
N GLY A 235 2.79 -27.53 -9.57
CA GLY A 235 1.38 -27.63 -9.95
C GLY A 235 0.46 -26.56 -9.36
N ILE A 236 1.02 -25.52 -8.72
CA ILE A 236 0.27 -24.42 -8.12
C ILE A 236 -0.20 -23.47 -9.21
N ARG A 237 -1.50 -23.11 -9.14
CA ARG A 237 -2.18 -22.31 -10.16
C ARG A 237 -2.49 -20.89 -9.72
N VAL A 238 -2.30 -20.56 -8.44
CA VAL A 238 -2.51 -19.22 -7.92
C VAL A 238 -1.47 -18.95 -6.84
N PHE A 239 -0.82 -17.80 -6.89
CA PHE A 239 0.09 -17.37 -5.83
C PHE A 239 -0.07 -15.89 -5.50
N LYS A 240 0.39 -15.52 -4.30
CA LYS A 240 0.36 -14.14 -3.81
C LYS A 240 1.62 -13.40 -4.22
N VAL A 241 1.47 -12.11 -4.49
CA VAL A 241 2.58 -11.17 -4.63
C VAL A 241 2.41 -10.08 -3.59
N ALA A 242 3.48 -9.77 -2.85
CA ALA A 242 3.41 -8.75 -1.80
C ALA A 242 3.23 -7.36 -2.43
N MET A 243 2.29 -6.57 -1.92
CA MET A 243 2.20 -5.13 -2.18
C MET A 243 2.67 -4.37 -0.96
N VAL A 244 3.75 -3.62 -1.14
CA VAL A 244 4.41 -2.82 -0.12
C VAL A 244 3.79 -1.43 -0.15
N LYS A 245 3.20 -0.97 0.95
CA LYS A 245 2.58 0.36 1.02
C LYS A 245 3.60 1.37 1.52
N VAL A 246 4.06 2.25 0.64
CA VAL A 246 4.97 3.33 1.04
C VAL A 246 4.22 4.36 1.89
N GLN A 247 4.97 5.08 2.73
CA GLN A 247 4.47 6.10 3.65
C GLN A 247 4.87 7.54 3.29
N SER A 248 5.57 7.70 2.18
CA SER A 248 6.06 8.98 1.69
C SER A 248 5.83 9.07 0.20
N LEU A 249 5.65 10.30 -0.30
CA LEU A 249 5.57 10.57 -1.73
C LEU A 249 6.75 9.93 -2.47
N GLN A 250 6.44 9.16 -3.51
CA GLN A 250 7.45 8.56 -4.37
C GLN A 250 8.37 9.61 -4.97
N GLN A 251 9.68 9.36 -4.91
CA GLN A 251 10.70 10.19 -5.55
C GLN A 251 11.63 9.30 -6.36
N ARG A 252 12.03 9.76 -7.55
CA ARG A 252 12.89 9.00 -8.46
C ARG A 252 14.19 8.52 -7.80
N ALA A 253 14.71 9.28 -6.83
CA ALA A 253 15.92 8.99 -6.07
C ALA A 253 15.88 7.61 -5.37
N TRP A 254 14.70 7.18 -4.90
CA TRP A 254 14.56 5.91 -4.18
C TRP A 254 13.60 4.92 -4.84
N LEU A 255 12.69 5.37 -5.73
CA LEU A 255 11.80 4.51 -6.51
C LEU A 255 11.94 4.76 -8.01
N ASN A 256 12.57 3.84 -8.72
CA ASN A 256 12.69 3.82 -10.17
C ASN A 256 12.85 2.37 -10.66
N ALA A 257 13.02 2.18 -11.97
CA ALA A 257 13.11 0.88 -12.62
C ALA A 257 14.17 -0.06 -12.01
N SER A 258 15.28 0.50 -11.50
CA SER A 258 16.41 -0.24 -10.94
C SER A 258 16.43 -0.26 -9.42
N SER A 259 15.42 0.34 -8.75
CA SER A 259 15.34 0.34 -7.30
C SER A 259 15.29 -1.08 -6.73
N LEU A 260 16.14 -1.30 -5.72
CA LEU A 260 16.17 -2.55 -4.97
C LEU A 260 15.21 -2.50 -3.78
N PHE A 261 14.72 -3.67 -3.37
CA PHE A 261 13.80 -3.80 -2.24
C PHE A 261 14.37 -3.17 -0.95
N ARG A 262 15.68 -3.34 -0.71
CA ARG A 262 16.39 -2.74 0.44
C ARG A 262 16.33 -1.20 0.48
N HIS A 263 16.24 -0.54 -0.67
CA HIS A 263 16.12 0.93 -0.74
C HIS A 263 14.67 1.39 -0.60
N ILE A 264 13.70 0.52 -0.91
CA ILE A 264 12.26 0.81 -0.76
C ILE A 264 11.81 0.58 0.68
N CYS A 265 12.36 -0.42 1.36
CA CYS A 265 11.96 -0.85 2.70
C CYS A 265 11.89 0.29 3.75
N PRO A 266 12.87 1.23 3.82
CA PRO A 266 12.80 2.37 4.75
C PRO A 266 11.58 3.27 4.55
N HIS A 267 11.06 3.35 3.32
CA HIS A 267 9.89 4.15 2.96
C HIS A 267 8.56 3.42 3.20
N ALA A 268 8.60 2.16 3.66
CA ALA A 268 7.41 1.33 3.84
C ALA A 268 7.46 0.54 5.17
N PRO A 269 7.24 1.19 6.32
CA PRO A 269 7.47 0.61 7.65
C PRO A 269 6.38 -0.40 8.08
N GLY A 270 5.99 -1.31 7.20
CA GLY A 270 5.31 -2.54 7.57
C GLY A 270 3.81 -2.59 7.27
N GLN A 271 3.31 -1.79 6.33
CA GLN A 271 1.96 -1.95 5.79
C GLN A 271 2.02 -2.73 4.47
N TRP A 272 1.31 -3.85 4.44
CA TRP A 272 1.35 -4.79 3.32
C TRP A 272 -0.07 -5.13 2.88
N GLU A 273 -0.21 -5.57 1.64
CA GLU A 273 -1.44 -6.16 1.13
C GLU A 273 -1.09 -7.19 0.07
N SER A 274 -1.95 -8.18 -0.16
CA SER A 274 -1.71 -9.19 -1.19
C SER A 274 -2.24 -8.72 -2.55
N GLN A 275 -1.37 -8.80 -3.56
CA GLN A 275 -1.77 -8.97 -4.95
C GLN A 275 -1.74 -10.46 -5.29
N MET A 276 -2.27 -10.83 -6.46
CA MET A 276 -2.47 -12.24 -6.83
C MET A 276 -2.09 -12.46 -8.30
N ALA A 277 -1.57 -13.63 -8.60
CA ALA A 277 -1.26 -14.11 -9.94
C ALA A 277 -1.97 -15.44 -10.16
N PHE A 278 -2.62 -15.60 -11.30
CA PHE A 278 -3.43 -16.77 -11.67
C PHE A 278 -2.86 -17.41 -12.93
N ARG A 279 -2.61 -18.72 -12.90
CA ARG A 279 -2.31 -19.48 -14.10
C ARG A 279 -3.56 -19.58 -14.96
N ASN A 280 -3.40 -19.64 -16.29
CA ASN A 280 -4.51 -19.64 -17.24
C ASN A 280 -5.60 -20.67 -16.90
N ASP A 281 -5.17 -21.88 -16.53
CA ASP A 281 -5.99 -23.05 -16.21
C ASP A 281 -6.55 -23.07 -14.76
N SER A 282 -6.44 -21.95 -14.05
CA SER A 282 -7.12 -21.73 -12.78
C SER A 282 -8.60 -21.43 -13.01
N SER A 283 -9.50 -22.08 -12.28
CA SER A 283 -10.96 -21.80 -12.30
C SER A 283 -11.37 -20.70 -11.31
N HIS A 284 -10.43 -20.14 -10.55
CA HIS A 284 -10.72 -19.15 -9.53
C HIS A 284 -11.14 -17.80 -10.12
N HIS A 285 -12.00 -17.10 -9.38
CA HIS A 285 -12.54 -15.79 -9.71
C HIS A 285 -12.84 -15.00 -8.43
N PHE A 286 -13.04 -13.69 -8.57
CA PHE A 286 -13.40 -12.80 -7.48
C PHE A 286 -14.92 -12.69 -7.33
N LYS A 287 -15.43 -12.68 -6.09
CA LYS A 287 -16.86 -12.42 -5.83
C LYS A 287 -17.26 -11.00 -6.25
N GLN A 288 -18.29 -10.90 -7.08
CA GLN A 288 -18.85 -9.63 -7.56
C GLN A 288 -19.69 -8.92 -6.47
N GLY A 289 -19.98 -7.63 -6.66
CA GLY A 289 -20.81 -6.83 -5.75
C GLY A 289 -20.17 -6.48 -4.40
N VAL A 290 -18.86 -6.71 -4.23
CA VAL A 290 -18.14 -6.40 -3.00
C VAL A 290 -17.62 -4.96 -3.03
N ALA A 291 -18.00 -4.15 -2.03
CA ALA A 291 -17.56 -2.77 -1.93
C ALA A 291 -16.04 -2.64 -1.74
N TYR A 292 -15.47 -1.54 -2.23
CA TYR A 292 -14.03 -1.26 -2.05
C TYR A 292 -13.63 -1.21 -0.58
N GLY A 293 -12.43 -1.72 -0.27
CA GLY A 293 -11.88 -1.75 1.08
C GLY A 293 -12.55 -2.76 2.03
N LYS A 294 -13.61 -3.46 1.61
CA LYS A 294 -14.26 -4.52 2.39
C LYS A 294 -13.71 -5.91 2.06
N ALA A 295 -12.38 -6.04 2.12
CA ALA A 295 -11.69 -7.32 1.93
C ALA A 295 -11.99 -8.01 0.58
N ASN A 296 -12.07 -7.23 -0.50
CA ASN A 296 -12.49 -7.70 -1.83
C ASN A 296 -11.59 -8.78 -2.46
N LYS A 297 -10.33 -8.91 -2.03
CA LYS A 297 -9.42 -10.02 -2.38
C LYS A 297 -9.43 -11.16 -1.36
N LEU A 298 -9.86 -10.88 -0.12
CA LEU A 298 -9.83 -11.86 0.98
C LEU A 298 -10.79 -13.02 0.72
N GLU A 299 -11.97 -12.75 0.17
CA GLU A 299 -12.93 -13.81 -0.15
C GLU A 299 -12.36 -14.79 -1.18
N ALA A 300 -11.73 -14.27 -2.24
CA ALA A 300 -11.06 -15.11 -3.25
C ALA A 300 -9.93 -15.93 -2.60
N LEU A 301 -9.13 -15.30 -1.73
CA LEU A 301 -8.10 -15.99 -0.96
C LEU A 301 -8.68 -17.13 -0.12
N ILE A 302 -9.73 -16.89 0.66
CA ILE A 302 -10.39 -17.93 1.48
C ILE A 302 -10.83 -19.10 0.61
N ARG A 303 -11.45 -18.83 -0.56
CA ARG A 303 -11.90 -19.88 -1.47
C ARG A 303 -10.77 -20.68 -2.10
N ILE A 304 -9.66 -20.03 -2.45
CA ILE A 304 -8.46 -20.70 -2.99
C ILE A 304 -7.80 -21.57 -1.91
N CYS A 305 -7.79 -21.08 -0.68
CA CYS A 305 -7.11 -21.73 0.44
C CYS A 305 -7.92 -22.89 1.05
N GLY A 306 -9.23 -22.90 0.85
CA GLY A 306 -10.13 -23.80 1.58
C GLY A 306 -10.32 -23.35 3.04
N SER A 307 -11.34 -23.92 3.70
CA SER A 307 -11.66 -23.65 5.11
C SER A 307 -10.58 -24.14 6.09
N GLY A 308 -9.76 -25.11 5.69
CA GLY A 308 -8.70 -25.71 6.52
C GLY A 308 -7.50 -24.81 6.81
N CYS A 309 -7.26 -23.77 6.00
CA CYS A 309 -6.17 -22.82 6.22
C CYS A 309 -6.54 -21.68 7.19
N TYR A 310 -7.79 -21.62 7.65
CA TYR A 310 -8.36 -20.52 8.43
C TYR A 310 -9.07 -20.99 9.71
N TRP A 311 -8.44 -21.89 10.47
CA TRP A 311 -8.86 -22.10 11.85
C TRP A 311 -8.33 -20.94 12.71
N HIS A 312 -9.19 -19.94 12.99
CA HIS A 312 -9.21 -19.03 14.17
C HIS A 312 -9.90 -17.67 13.91
N TRP A 313 -11.00 -17.66 13.16
CA TRP A 313 -11.80 -16.44 12.90
C TRP A 313 -12.60 -15.88 14.11
N PRO A 314 -13.10 -16.67 15.08
CA PRO A 314 -13.90 -16.12 16.19
C PRO A 314 -13.11 -15.15 17.09
N GLU A 315 -11.83 -15.42 17.33
CA GLU A 315 -10.96 -14.57 18.14
C GLU A 315 -10.48 -13.34 17.36
N LEU A 316 -10.36 -13.41 16.03
CA LEU A 316 -10.03 -12.25 15.20
C LEU A 316 -11.20 -11.27 15.10
N LEU A 317 -12.44 -11.76 15.02
CA LEU A 317 -13.62 -10.89 15.07
C LEU A 317 -13.77 -10.24 16.45
N LYS A 318 -13.51 -10.97 17.55
CA LYS A 318 -13.43 -10.38 18.90
C LYS A 318 -12.30 -9.35 19.00
N ALA A 319 -11.12 -9.63 18.46
CA ALA A 319 -9.99 -8.70 18.46
C ALA A 319 -10.24 -7.47 17.57
N LEU A 320 -10.88 -7.61 16.41
CA LEU A 320 -11.25 -6.49 15.54
C LEU A 320 -12.36 -5.62 16.14
N HIS A 321 -13.21 -6.18 17.00
CA HIS A 321 -14.14 -5.40 17.83
C HIS A 321 -13.43 -4.73 19.03
N LEU A 322 -12.33 -5.32 19.54
CA LEU A 322 -11.59 -4.86 20.72
C LEU A 322 -10.36 -3.99 20.42
N LEU A 323 -9.96 -3.81 19.16
CA LEU A 323 -8.82 -2.98 18.73
C LEU A 323 -9.11 -1.47 18.76
N GLN A 324 -9.77 -1.00 19.83
CA GLN A 324 -9.71 0.40 20.25
C GLN A 324 -8.53 0.71 21.19
N LYS A 325 -7.61 -0.25 21.47
CA LYS A 325 -6.36 0.03 22.20
C LYS A 325 -5.15 -0.72 21.62
N PRO A 326 -3.96 -0.08 21.53
CA PRO A 326 -2.74 -0.74 21.07
C PRO A 326 -2.08 -1.55 22.22
N PRO A 327 -1.55 -2.76 22.00
CA PRO A 327 -0.74 -3.45 23.01
C PRO A 327 0.73 -3.05 22.93
N SER A 328 1.35 -2.97 24.11
CA SER A 328 2.76 -2.74 24.38
C SER A 328 3.63 -3.93 23.93
N TRP A 329 4.82 -3.61 23.41
CA TRP A 329 5.75 -4.51 22.73
C TRP A 329 6.82 -5.07 23.67
N ALA A 330 7.15 -6.36 23.52
CA ALA A 330 8.40 -6.97 23.98
C ALA A 330 8.92 -7.95 22.89
N PRO A 331 10.24 -8.08 22.66
CA PRO A 331 10.76 -8.78 21.47
C PRO A 331 11.14 -10.24 21.75
N CYS A 332 10.49 -11.20 21.07
CA CYS A 332 10.91 -12.61 21.06
C CYS A 332 11.98 -12.86 19.97
N ARG A 333 13.21 -13.14 20.40
CA ARG A 333 14.40 -13.33 19.54
C ARG A 333 14.79 -14.79 19.28
N GLU A 334 14.14 -15.78 19.88
CA GLU A 334 14.67 -17.16 19.92
C GLU A 334 13.84 -18.26 19.21
N PHE A 335 12.92 -17.91 18.30
CA PHE A 335 12.02 -18.92 17.69
C PHE A 335 12.22 -19.18 16.19
N PHE A 336 13.32 -18.72 15.57
CA PHE A 336 13.43 -18.65 14.10
C PHE A 336 14.28 -19.73 13.42
N ALA A 337 14.63 -20.83 14.09
CA ALA A 337 15.55 -21.81 13.50
C ALA A 337 14.93 -22.87 12.57
N ASP A 338 13.61 -23.17 12.61
CA ASP A 338 13.20 -24.52 12.15
C ASP A 338 11.95 -24.64 11.26
N THR A 339 11.72 -23.72 10.32
CA THR A 339 10.73 -23.95 9.24
C THR A 339 11.24 -23.49 7.89
N GLY A 340 12.26 -24.18 7.40
CA GLY A 340 12.55 -24.23 5.97
C GLY A 340 11.52 -25.12 5.29
N GLU A 341 10.37 -24.59 4.88
CA GLU A 341 9.56 -25.14 3.77
C GLU A 341 8.37 -24.23 3.41
N CYS A 342 8.36 -23.80 2.15
CA CYS A 342 7.30 -23.03 1.52
C CYS A 342 6.27 -24.02 0.94
N GLY A 343 5.29 -24.42 1.74
CA GLY A 343 4.14 -25.21 1.29
C GLY A 343 3.01 -24.32 0.80
N CYS A 344 2.99 -23.94 -0.48
CA CYS A 344 1.88 -23.18 -1.05
C CYS A 344 0.73 -24.09 -1.49
N GLN A 345 0.17 -24.89 -0.57
CA GLN A 345 -1.28 -25.01 -0.48
C GLN A 345 -1.71 -24.04 0.61
N ALA A 346 -1.77 -22.77 0.25
CA ALA A 346 -2.38 -21.75 1.10
C ALA A 346 -1.88 -21.72 2.56
N VAL A 347 -0.58 -21.57 2.78
CA VAL A 347 -0.11 -21.16 4.11
C VAL A 347 -0.46 -19.69 4.31
N ILE A 348 -1.70 -19.47 4.78
CA ILE A 348 -2.08 -18.37 5.68
C ILE A 348 -2.09 -18.98 7.08
N GLY A 349 -0.98 -19.60 7.46
CA GLY A 349 -0.79 -20.21 8.77
C GLY A 349 -0.01 -19.28 9.68
N ARG A 350 -0.65 -18.89 10.81
CA ARG A 350 -0.05 -18.43 12.07
C ARG A 350 1.14 -17.48 12.04
N ASP A 351 1.03 -16.34 11.37
CA ASP A 351 1.93 -15.24 11.67
C ASP A 351 1.18 -13.91 11.68
N TYR A 352 0.68 -13.57 12.87
CA TYR A 352 0.15 -12.24 13.17
C TYR A 352 1.25 -11.17 13.31
N HIS A 353 2.49 -11.51 12.91
CA HIS A 353 3.58 -10.57 12.67
C HIS A 353 3.67 -10.26 11.17
N GLU A 354 2.63 -9.60 10.63
CA GLU A 354 2.48 -9.28 9.20
C GLU A 354 3.76 -8.69 8.55
N ARG A 355 4.60 -8.00 9.33
CA ARG A 355 5.83 -7.38 8.82
C ARG A 355 6.91 -8.37 8.39
N LYS A 356 7.20 -9.41 9.18
CA LYS A 356 8.33 -10.33 8.90
C LYS A 356 8.00 -11.30 7.77
N VAL A 357 6.79 -11.85 7.79
CA VAL A 357 6.29 -12.72 6.71
C VAL A 357 6.27 -11.96 5.38
N SER A 358 5.82 -10.71 5.38
CA SER A 358 5.72 -9.96 4.13
C SER A 358 7.07 -9.60 3.50
N VAL A 359 8.12 -9.37 4.30
CA VAL A 359 9.49 -9.18 3.76
C VAL A 359 10.00 -10.49 3.14
N ARG A 360 9.84 -11.61 3.83
CA ARG A 360 10.24 -12.92 3.29
C ARG A 360 9.48 -13.24 2.01
N THR A 361 8.16 -13.05 1.99
CA THR A 361 7.33 -13.20 0.79
C THR A 361 7.77 -12.26 -0.32
N ALA A 362 8.08 -11.00 -0.03
CA ALA A 362 8.58 -10.06 -1.03
C ALA A 362 9.89 -10.53 -1.68
N LEU A 363 10.81 -11.09 -0.88
CA LEU A 363 12.08 -11.62 -1.37
C LEU A 363 11.92 -12.95 -2.12
N GLN A 364 11.00 -13.81 -1.71
CA GLN A 364 10.82 -15.15 -2.30
C GLN A 364 9.87 -15.18 -3.51
N CYS A 365 8.75 -14.47 -3.40
CA CYS A 365 7.65 -14.46 -4.36
C CYS A 365 7.64 -13.20 -5.25
N GLY A 366 8.48 -12.23 -4.91
CA GLY A 366 8.48 -10.90 -5.50
C GLY A 366 7.46 -9.96 -4.84
N TYR A 367 7.50 -8.71 -5.30
CA TYR A 367 6.74 -7.64 -4.70
C TYR A 367 6.25 -6.62 -5.73
N SER A 368 5.44 -5.69 -5.25
CA SER A 368 5.00 -4.49 -5.93
C SER A 368 4.96 -3.36 -4.90
N VAL A 369 5.12 -2.13 -5.36
CA VAL A 369 5.10 -0.96 -4.49
C VAL A 369 3.82 -0.21 -4.75
N ARG A 370 2.95 -0.08 -3.74
CA ARG A 370 1.82 0.82 -3.83
C ARG A 370 2.35 2.24 -3.75
N LEU A 371 2.17 3.00 -4.83
CA LEU A 371 2.51 4.41 -4.85
C LEU A 371 1.74 5.16 -3.75
N TRP A 372 2.33 6.25 -3.28
CA TRP A 372 1.79 7.00 -2.15
C TRP A 372 0.42 7.57 -2.46
N TYR A 373 -0.40 7.64 -1.41
CA TYR A 373 -1.57 8.49 -1.40
C TYR A 373 -1.30 9.61 -0.40
N TYR A 374 -1.03 10.79 -0.92
CA TYR A 374 -1.12 11.99 -0.11
C TYR A 374 -2.60 12.25 0.16
N PRO A 375 -3.02 12.40 1.43
CA PRO A 375 -4.38 12.74 1.76
C PRO A 375 -4.67 14.18 1.30
N CYS A 376 -5.95 14.51 1.13
CA CYS A 376 -6.28 15.72 0.39
C CYS A 376 -5.91 17.00 1.12
N PRO A 377 -5.66 18.09 0.40
CA PRO A 377 -5.47 19.38 1.04
C PRO A 377 -6.56 19.61 2.08
N GLY A 378 -6.16 19.96 3.30
CA GLY A 378 -7.07 20.10 4.45
C GLY A 378 -7.30 18.82 5.28
N VAL A 379 -6.76 17.67 4.88
CA VAL A 379 -6.75 16.47 5.72
C VAL A 379 -5.56 16.50 6.66
N ASP A 380 -5.85 16.50 7.96
CA ASP A 380 -4.83 16.37 9.00
C ASP A 380 -4.35 14.91 9.06
N ILE A 381 -3.19 14.65 8.48
CA ILE A 381 -2.61 13.31 8.36
C ILE A 381 -2.34 12.71 9.74
N GLU A 382 -1.80 13.51 10.66
CA GLU A 382 -1.49 13.06 12.01
C GLU A 382 -2.75 12.67 12.77
N ARG A 383 -3.79 13.51 12.68
CA ARG A 383 -5.10 13.19 13.26
C ARG A 383 -5.73 11.99 12.59
N ALA A 384 -5.59 11.82 11.27
CA ALA A 384 -6.08 10.64 10.56
C ALA A 384 -5.39 9.36 11.04
N PHE A 385 -4.09 9.40 11.35
CA PHE A 385 -3.40 8.26 11.94
C PHE A 385 -3.85 7.97 13.38
N ARG A 386 -4.09 9.00 14.18
CA ARG A 386 -4.37 8.87 15.62
C ARG A 386 -5.86 8.68 15.96
N SER A 387 -6.78 9.09 15.09
CA SER A 387 -8.23 9.14 15.38
C SER A 387 -9.05 8.27 14.43
N THR A 388 -9.69 7.24 14.96
CA THR A 388 -10.68 6.44 14.22
C THR A 388 -11.92 7.26 13.87
N ALA A 389 -12.39 8.13 14.77
CA ALA A 389 -13.55 8.99 14.52
C ALA A 389 -13.32 9.92 13.32
N TYR A 390 -12.16 10.58 13.28
CA TYR A 390 -11.81 11.46 12.17
C TYR A 390 -11.70 10.69 10.84
N ARG A 391 -11.12 9.48 10.84
CA ARG A 391 -11.12 8.61 9.65
C ARG A 391 -12.53 8.22 9.18
N THR A 392 -13.45 7.99 10.11
CA THR A 392 -14.85 7.64 9.78
C THR A 392 -15.57 8.83 9.16
N GLU A 393 -15.44 10.02 9.73
CA GLU A 393 -15.98 11.28 9.21
C GLU A 393 -15.45 11.57 7.81
N LEU A 394 -14.13 11.53 7.65
CA LEU A 394 -13.43 11.64 6.38
C LEU A 394 -14.01 10.69 5.33
N ARG A 395 -14.15 9.39 5.67
CA ARG A 395 -14.75 8.41 4.76
C ARG A 395 -16.22 8.71 4.43
N ALA A 396 -16.98 9.33 5.34
CA ALA A 396 -18.36 9.70 5.09
C ALA A 396 -18.44 10.84 4.06
N GLN A 397 -17.68 11.92 4.28
CA GLN A 397 -17.55 13.04 3.33
C GLN A 397 -17.11 12.56 1.95
N GLY A 398 -16.12 11.66 1.92
CA GLY A 398 -15.65 11.08 0.68
C GLY A 398 -16.69 10.24 -0.07
N ARG A 399 -17.53 9.49 0.65
CA ARG A 399 -18.65 8.74 0.05
C ARG A 399 -19.70 9.68 -0.54
N GLU A 400 -20.04 10.74 0.19
CA GLU A 400 -21.03 11.73 -0.25
C GLU A 400 -20.57 12.45 -1.52
N LEU A 401 -19.33 12.96 -1.54
CA LEU A 401 -18.74 13.59 -2.71
C LEU A 401 -18.71 12.63 -3.92
N PHE A 402 -18.37 11.35 -3.70
CA PHE A 402 -18.40 10.37 -4.77
C PHE A 402 -19.82 10.09 -5.27
N GLN A 403 -20.81 10.03 -4.38
CA GLN A 403 -22.21 9.90 -4.76
C GLN A 403 -22.71 11.10 -5.57
N GLU A 404 -22.31 12.32 -5.21
CA GLU A 404 -22.61 13.54 -5.99
C GLU A 404 -22.04 13.48 -7.40
N GLN A 405 -20.79 13.02 -7.55
CA GLN A 405 -20.18 12.82 -8.87
C GLN A 405 -20.99 11.83 -9.71
N ILE A 406 -21.47 10.75 -9.09
CA ILE A 406 -22.33 9.76 -9.76
C ILE A 406 -23.66 10.39 -10.17
N ARG A 407 -24.34 11.14 -9.29
CA ARG A 407 -25.59 11.86 -9.62
C ARG A 407 -25.38 12.82 -10.79
N ALA A 408 -24.32 13.62 -10.74
CA ALA A 408 -24.00 14.58 -11.80
C ALA A 408 -23.73 13.87 -13.14
N ALA A 409 -23.08 12.70 -13.12
CA ALA A 409 -22.85 11.90 -14.32
C ALA A 409 -24.15 11.30 -14.88
N MET A 410 -25.03 10.78 -14.03
CA MET A 410 -26.36 10.31 -14.44
C MET A 410 -27.17 11.44 -15.10
N ALA A 411 -27.20 12.62 -14.48
CA ALA A 411 -27.91 13.78 -14.99
C ALA A 411 -27.42 14.21 -16.38
N ARG A 412 -26.10 14.22 -16.61
CA ARG A 412 -25.52 14.50 -17.94
C ARG A 412 -25.94 13.48 -19.01
N GLN A 413 -26.24 12.24 -18.62
CA GLN A 413 -26.71 11.19 -19.52
C GLN A 413 -28.23 11.11 -19.62
N GLY A 414 -28.97 12.04 -19.00
CA GLY A 414 -30.44 11.99 -18.96
C GLY A 414 -30.98 10.79 -18.16
N VAL A 415 -30.16 10.17 -17.32
CA VAL A 415 -30.57 9.05 -16.48
C VAL A 415 -31.11 9.62 -15.17
N VAL A 416 -32.38 9.32 -14.88
CA VAL A 416 -33.01 9.68 -13.61
C VAL A 416 -32.94 8.46 -12.69
N PRO A 417 -32.37 8.59 -11.47
CA PRO A 417 -32.45 7.54 -10.47
C PRO A 417 -33.90 7.12 -10.25
N ALA A 418 -34.16 5.81 -10.10
CA ALA A 418 -35.45 5.40 -9.56
C ALA A 418 -35.61 6.13 -8.22
N MET A 419 -36.68 6.92 -8.07
CA MET A 419 -37.04 7.44 -6.76
C MET A 419 -37.26 6.21 -5.89
N GLY A 420 -36.27 5.88 -5.06
CA GLY A 420 -36.50 4.92 -3.99
C GLY A 420 -37.73 5.42 -3.28
N LYS A 421 -38.71 4.52 -3.04
CA LYS A 421 -39.71 4.80 -2.02
C LYS A 421 -38.92 5.33 -0.84
N ALA A 422 -39.23 6.55 -0.40
CA ALA A 422 -38.67 7.04 0.84
C ALA A 422 -38.85 5.89 1.85
N ASP A 423 -37.83 5.57 2.63
CA ASP A 423 -38.08 4.82 3.84
C ASP A 423 -39.07 5.68 4.62
N ASP A 424 -40.35 5.32 4.52
CA ASP A 424 -41.44 5.91 5.27
C ASP A 424 -41.09 5.63 6.73
N GLY A 425 -40.46 6.61 7.36
CA GLY A 425 -39.95 6.49 8.71
C GLY A 425 -41.06 6.10 9.67
N GLU A 426 -40.89 4.97 10.35
CA GLU A 426 -41.38 4.86 11.71
C GLU A 426 -40.36 5.55 12.62
N LEU A 427 -40.76 6.74 13.09
CA LEU A 427 -40.16 7.51 14.18
C LEU A 427 -40.33 6.82 15.52
#